data_AF-A0A959C1F0-F1
#
_entry.id   AF-A0A959C1F0-F1
#
_cell.length_a   1.000
_cell.length_b   1.000
_cell.length_c   1.000
_cell.angle_alpha   90.00
_cell.angle_beta   90.00
_cell.angle_gamma   90.00
#
_symmetry.space_group_name_H-M   'P 1'
#
loop_
_entity.id
_entity.type
_entity.pdbx_description
1 polymer ?
#
loop_
_entity_poly.entity_id
_entity_poly.type
_entity_poly.pdbx_seq_one_letter_code
_entity_poly.pdbx_strand_id
1 'polypeptide(L)' 'MNSQYVPSLRGLGLWAGVGIAIGIALGIALQHVALGILLGLPLGLVMAIVSRELHNHWN' A
#
# COMPACT_ATOMS: atom_id res chain seq x y z
N MET A 1 5.85 -28.67 8.94
CA MET A 1 5.77 -27.36 9.63
C MET A 1 5.53 -26.28 8.59
N ASN A 2 4.25 -26.05 8.29
CA ASN A 2 3.75 -25.00 7.44
C ASN A 2 3.79 -23.70 8.24
N SER A 3 4.93 -22.99 8.15
CA SER A 3 5.10 -21.67 8.73
C SER A 3 4.13 -20.72 8.02
N GLN A 4 2.94 -20.58 8.59
CA GLN A 4 1.96 -19.58 8.22
C GLN A 4 2.65 -18.23 8.37
N TYR A 5 3.09 -17.67 7.24
CA TYR A 5 3.67 -16.33 7.16
C TYR A 5 2.54 -15.32 7.38
N VAL A 6 2.14 -15.16 8.64
CA VAL A 6 1.29 -14.07 9.08
C VAL A 6 2.05 -12.78 8.76
N PRO A 7 1.52 -11.91 7.88
CA PRO A 7 2.18 -10.67 7.54
C PRO A 7 2.43 -9.90 8.82
N SER A 8 3.68 -9.51 9.08
CA SER A 8 3.93 -8.60 10.20
C SER A 8 3.09 -7.35 9.94
N LEU A 9 2.22 -6.99 10.87
CA LEU A 9 1.34 -5.81 10.77
C LEU A 9 2.13 -4.56 10.34
N ARG A 10 3.43 -4.50 10.68
CA ARG A 10 4.38 -3.46 10.27
C ARG A 10 4.55 -3.32 8.76
N GLY A 11 4.69 -4.42 8.01
CA GLY A 11 4.92 -4.37 6.56
C GLY A 11 3.68 -3.86 5.80
N LEU A 12 2.49 -4.32 6.20
CA LEU A 12 1.22 -3.84 5.65
C LEU A 12 0.95 -2.39 6.03
N GLY A 13 1.20 -2.01 7.29
CA GLY A 13 1.00 -0.65 7.78
C GLY A 13 1.89 0.39 7.09
N LEU A 14 3.15 0.05 6.79
CA LEU A 14 4.07 0.93 6.06
C LEU A 14 3.56 1.24 4.65
N TRP A 15 3.19 0.20 3.88
CA TRP A 15 2.70 0.41 2.51
C TRP A 15 1.33 1.09 2.45
N ALA A 16 0.45 0.82 3.42
CA ALA A 16 -0.80 1.56 3.57
C ALA A 16 -0.54 3.05 3.82
N GLY A 17 0.42 3.39 4.71
CA GLY A 17 0.81 4.77 4.97
C GLY A 17 1.41 5.47 3.74
N VAL A 18 2.24 4.76 2.97
CA VAL A 18 2.81 5.28 1.71
C VAL A 18 1.70 5.56 0.68
N GLY A 19 0.75 4.64 0.50
CA GLY A 19 -0.38 4.86 -0.41
C GLY A 19 -1.25 6.05 -0.02
N ILE A 20 -1.51 6.24 1.27
CA ILE A 20 -2.23 7.41 1.79
C ILE A 20 -1.45 8.69 1.51
N ALA A 21 -0.14 8.72 1.79
CA ALA A 21 0.69 9.90 1.56
C ALA A 21 0.74 10.30 0.08
N ILE A 22 0.92 9.33 -0.81
CA ILE A 22 0.91 9.57 -2.27
C ILE A 22 -0.47 10.03 -2.72
N GLY A 23 -1.55 9.38 -2.26
CA GLY A 23 -2.92 9.75 -2.56
C GLY A 23 -3.25 11.18 -2.15
N ILE A 24 -2.91 11.57 -0.92
CA ILE A 24 -3.14 12.93 -0.42
C ILE A 24 -2.36 13.94 -1.25
N ALA A 25 -1.09 13.69 -1.55
CA ALA A 25 -0.27 14.58 -2.37
C ALA A 25 -0.87 14.78 -3.78
N LEU A 26 -1.35 13.71 -4.40
CA LEU A 26 -2.01 13.74 -5.70
C LEU A 26 -3.36 14.48 -5.65
N GLY A 27 -4.14 14.25 -4.59
CA GLY A 27 -5.42 14.92 -4.37
C GLY A 27 -5.27 16.42 -4.16
N ILE A 28 -4.24 16.86 -3.44
CA ILE A 28 -3.92 18.29 -3.27
C ILE A 28 -3.52 18.90 -4.62
N ALA A 29 -2.66 18.22 -5.40
CA ALA A 29 -2.23 18.70 -6.72
C ALA A 29 -3.40 18.89 -7.70
N LEU A 30 -4.43 18.04 -7.60
CA LEU A 30 -5.64 18.11 -8.43
C LEU A 30 -6.74 19.02 -7.83
N GLN A 31 -6.48 19.69 -6.70
CA GLN A 31 -7.48 20.42 -5.90
C GLN A 31 -8.68 19.56 -5.45
N HIS A 32 -8.54 18.23 -5.50
CA HIS A 32 -9.57 17.25 -5.16
C HIS A 32 -8.99 16.24 -4.16
N VAL A 33 -8.83 16.68 -2.91
CA VAL A 33 -8.29 15.86 -1.81
C VAL A 33 -9.10 14.58 -1.59
N ALA A 34 -10.42 14.64 -1.80
CA ALA A 34 -11.30 13.48 -1.72
C ALA A 34 -10.94 12.39 -2.74
N LEU A 35 -10.59 12.76 -3.98
CA LEU A 35 -10.12 11.82 -4.99
C LEU A 35 -8.74 11.26 -4.64
N GLY A 36 -7.88 12.08 -4.06
CA GLY A 36 -6.58 11.64 -3.56
C GLY A 36 -6.67 10.53 -2.52
N ILE A 37 -7.56 10.67 -1.53
CA ILE A 37 -7.77 9.65 -0.49
C ILE A 37 -8.44 8.40 -1.08
N LEU A 38 -9.45 8.61 -1.94
CA LEU A 38 -10.18 7.53 -2.60
C LEU A 38 -9.28 6.64 -3.46
N LEU A 39 -8.31 7.23 -4.15
CA LEU A 39 -7.36 6.51 -5.01
C LEU A 39 -6.11 6.03 -4.25
N GLY A 40 -5.66 6.76 -3.24
CA GLY A 40 -4.45 6.44 -2.48
C GLY A 40 -4.54 5.16 -1.65
N LEU A 41 -5.68 4.94 -0.99
CA LEU A 41 -5.93 3.73 -0.20
C LEU A 41 -5.84 2.44 -1.03
N PRO A 42 -6.57 2.29 -2.16
CA PRO A 42 -6.47 1.09 -2.99
C PRO A 42 -5.09 0.96 -3.64
N LEU A 43 -4.42 2.07 -4.01
CA LEU A 43 -3.06 2.00 -4.56
C LEU A 43 -2.05 1.45 -3.55
N GLY A 44 -2.11 1.93 -2.30
CA GLY A 44 -1.25 1.45 -1.22
C GLY A 44 -1.47 -0.03 -0.91
N LEU A 45 -2.73 -0.47 -0.93
CA LEU A 45 -3.09 -1.86 -0.71
C LEU A 45 -2.57 -2.76 -1.84
N VAL A 46 -2.74 -2.36 -3.10
CA VAL A 46 -2.23 -3.11 -4.26
C VAL A 46 -0.71 -3.21 -4.22
N MET A 47 0.00 -2.12 -3.91
CA MET A 47 1.47 -2.17 -3.82
C MET A 47 1.99 -3.02 -2.66
N ALA A 48 1.26 -3.07 -1.54
CA ALA A 48 1.59 -3.98 -0.44
C ALA A 48 1.48 -5.46 -0.88
N ILE A 49 0.43 -5.80 -1.65
CA ILE A 49 0.21 -7.14 -2.17
C ILE A 49 1.25 -7.48 -3.24
N VAL A 50 1.49 -6.59 -4.20
CA VAL A 50 2.46 -6.78 -5.30
C VAL A 50 3.89 -6.89 -4.78
N SER A 51 4.29 -6.06 -3.82
CA SER A 51 5.62 -6.16 -3.19
C SER A 51 5.83 -7.50 -2.48
N ARG A 52 4.76 -8.07 -1.91
CA ARG A 52 4.80 -9.41 -1.29
C ARG A 52 4.98 -10.50 -2.33
N GLU A 53 4.25 -10.43 -3.44
CA GLU A 53 4.34 -11.41 -4.52
C GLU A 53 5.73 -11.40 -5.16
N LEU A 54 6.27 -10.21 -5.43
CA LEU A 54 7.63 -10.02 -5.96
C LEU A 54 8.71 -10.58 -5.02
N HIS A 55 8.57 -10.38 -3.72
CA HIS A 55 9.51 -10.92 -2.74
C HIS A 55 9.49 -12.45 -2.68
N ASN A 56 8.31 -13.06 -2.78
CA ASN A 56 8.16 -14.52 -2.75
C ASN A 56 8.72 -15.21 -4.00
N HIS A 57 8.75 -14.52 -5.14
CA HIS A 57 9.25 -15.06 -6.40
C HIS A 57 10.78 -15.07 -6.54
N TRP A 58 11.49 -14.33 -5.68
CA TRP A 58 12.94 -14.14 -5.72
C TRP A 58 13.71 -14.89 -4.62
N ASN A 59 13.03 -15.76 -3.84
CA ASN A 59 13.60 -16.49 -2.71
C ASN A 59 13.34 -18.00 -2.83
#